data_AF-I4YGJ6-F1
#
_entry.id   AF-I4YGJ6-F1
#
_cell.length_a   1.000
_cell.length_b   1.000
_cell.length_c   1.000
_cell.angle_alpha   90.00
_cell.angle_beta   90.00
_cell.angle_gamma   90.00
#
_symmetry.space_group_name_H-M   'P 1'
#
loop_
_entity.id
_entity.type
_entity.pdbx_description
1 polymer ?
#
loop_
_entity_poly.entity_id
_entity_poly.type
_entity_poly.pdbx_seq_one_letter_code
_entity_poly.pdbx_strand_id
1 'polypeptide(L)'
;MPHKRAKKSVRDKNTKESGFNNAPSGYRIDNEQLPKGAMRILMGGKIQEQFRERKRQRTDESDNKEDKDLKIRPDERLKDFNRRIDNKMRKDINTSIKSNTSEKAAKRMNKIIEKEQEKEKQKKRAAEELKAHQEAQAEEDDSEEERPERDFEVADQRRSLNDVAQAPPTLPRMKRQAKRFGVEDSSAGSRVGAPLMRQMELEKERDRVINLYRQQKGKRLESWVTNREKDEQ
;
A
#
# COMPACT_ATOMS: atom_id res chain seq x y z
N MET A 1 -15.26 -21.07 9.29
CA MET A 1 -14.06 -20.61 8.55
C MET A 1 -13.14 -21.78 8.20
N PRO A 2 -13.12 -22.23 6.93
CA PRO A 2 -12.35 -23.38 6.48
C PRO A 2 -10.84 -23.29 6.75
N HIS A 3 -10.25 -22.09 6.65
CA HIS A 3 -8.81 -21.88 6.81
C HIS A 3 -8.25 -22.03 8.23
N LYS A 4 -9.10 -21.91 9.28
CA LYS A 4 -8.63 -22.11 10.66
C LYS A 4 -8.44 -23.59 10.99
N ARG A 5 -9.23 -24.48 10.36
CA ARG A 5 -9.18 -25.93 10.58
C ARG A 5 -7.91 -26.55 9.99
N ALA A 6 -7.49 -26.12 8.80
CA ALA A 6 -6.27 -26.61 8.15
C ALA A 6 -4.99 -26.29 8.94
N LYS A 7 -4.88 -25.08 9.51
CA LYS A 7 -3.72 -24.74 10.37
C LYS A 7 -3.73 -25.50 11.69
N LYS A 8 -4.92 -25.80 12.22
CA LYS A 8 -5.07 -26.58 13.44
C LYS A 8 -4.68 -28.04 13.19
N SER A 9 -5.12 -28.67 12.10
CA SER A 9 -4.77 -30.08 11.81
C SER A 9 -3.28 -30.28 11.60
N VAL A 10 -2.59 -29.36 10.92
CA VAL A 10 -1.14 -29.43 10.76
C VAL A 10 -0.43 -29.26 12.10
N ARG A 11 -0.90 -28.33 12.95
CA ARG A 11 -0.31 -28.15 14.29
C ARG A 11 -0.54 -29.37 15.16
N ASP A 12 -1.76 -29.90 15.20
CA ASP A 12 -2.10 -31.08 16.00
C ASP A 12 -1.34 -32.31 15.51
N LYS A 13 -1.14 -32.46 14.18
CA LYS A 13 -0.29 -33.50 13.59
C LYS A 13 1.15 -33.35 14.03
N ASN A 14 1.72 -32.15 13.91
CA ASN A 14 3.10 -31.89 14.33
C ASN A 14 3.29 -32.08 15.84
N THR A 15 2.34 -31.66 16.67
CA THR A 15 2.39 -31.87 18.13
C THR A 15 2.27 -33.36 18.49
N LYS A 16 1.48 -34.13 17.72
CA LYS A 16 1.33 -35.58 17.91
C LYS A 16 2.59 -36.33 17.47
N GLU A 17 3.21 -35.92 16.36
CA GLU A 17 4.48 -36.45 15.85
C GLU A 17 5.66 -36.09 16.77
N SER A 18 5.69 -34.85 17.28
CA SER A 18 6.73 -34.43 18.23
C SER A 18 6.49 -35.03 19.62
N GLY A 19 5.26 -35.36 20.00
CA GLY A 19 4.93 -35.75 21.37
C GLY A 19 4.90 -34.54 22.33
N PHE A 20 4.32 -34.78 23.51
CA PHE A 20 4.08 -33.73 24.53
C PHE A 20 5.24 -33.62 25.55
N ASN A 21 6.18 -34.56 25.55
CA ASN A 21 7.22 -34.67 26.57
C ASN A 21 8.60 -34.91 25.94
N ASN A 22 8.93 -34.12 24.91
CA ASN A 22 10.30 -34.06 24.45
C ASN A 22 11.09 -33.32 25.51
N ALA A 23 12.10 -33.98 26.07
CA ALA A 23 13.15 -33.29 26.78
C ALA A 23 13.65 -32.13 25.88
N PRO A 24 13.97 -30.95 26.45
CA PRO A 24 14.60 -29.89 25.67
C PRO A 24 15.71 -30.52 24.85
N SER A 25 15.61 -30.43 23.52
CA SER A 25 16.57 -31.07 22.60
C SER A 25 17.95 -30.70 23.10
N GLY A 26 18.85 -31.67 23.31
CA GLY A 26 20.04 -31.65 24.18
C GLY A 26 21.10 -30.56 23.96
N TYR A 27 20.75 -29.44 23.35
CA TYR A 27 21.37 -28.13 23.42
C TYR A 27 21.39 -27.64 24.88
N ARG A 28 22.29 -28.20 25.68
CA ARG A 28 22.68 -27.65 26.97
C ARG A 28 23.51 -26.40 26.69
N ILE A 29 23.04 -25.26 27.18
CA ILE A 29 23.71 -23.95 27.06
C ILE A 29 25.15 -24.04 27.63
N ASP A 30 25.36 -24.93 28.58
CA ASP A 30 26.64 -25.18 29.26
C ASP A 30 27.72 -25.82 28.37
N ASN A 31 27.33 -26.40 27.22
CA ASN A 31 28.25 -27.00 26.25
C ASN A 31 28.64 -26.03 25.11
N GLU A 32 28.06 -24.82 25.06
CA GLU A 32 28.42 -23.82 24.06
C GLU A 32 29.66 -23.03 24.54
N GLN A 33 30.78 -23.14 23.81
CA GLN A 33 31.98 -22.31 24.05
C GLN A 33 31.69 -20.79 23.97
N LEU A 34 30.60 -20.40 23.31
CA LEU A 34 30.20 -19.02 23.12
C LEU A 34 28.69 -18.88 23.34
N PRO A 35 28.23 -17.85 24.07
CA PRO A 35 26.80 -17.63 24.27
C PRO A 35 26.09 -17.40 22.93
N LYS A 36 24.87 -17.90 22.79
CA LYS A 36 24.02 -17.79 21.58
C LYS A 36 23.96 -16.40 20.95
N GLY A 37 24.01 -15.34 21.76
CA GLY A 37 24.09 -13.95 21.28
C GLY A 37 25.41 -13.67 20.55
N ALA A 38 26.53 -14.09 21.13
CA ALA A 38 27.85 -13.99 20.50
C ALA A 38 27.95 -14.87 19.25
N MET A 39 27.39 -16.08 19.24
CA MET A 39 27.33 -16.89 18.03
C MET A 39 26.55 -16.21 16.90
N ARG A 40 25.43 -15.56 17.20
CA ARG A 40 24.64 -14.82 16.20
C ARG A 40 25.43 -13.65 15.61
N ILE A 41 26.26 -13.00 16.41
CA ILE A 41 27.12 -11.89 15.96
C ILE A 41 28.30 -12.43 15.15
N LEU A 42 29.03 -13.40 15.70
CA LEU A 42 30.25 -13.95 15.11
C LEU A 42 29.97 -14.78 13.84
N MET A 43 28.85 -15.51 13.79
CA MET A 43 28.41 -16.26 12.60
C MET A 43 27.37 -15.50 11.76
N GLY A 44 27.08 -14.24 12.07
CA GLY A 44 26.02 -13.46 11.43
C GLY A 44 26.17 -13.38 9.90
N GLY A 45 27.40 -13.25 9.41
CA GLY A 45 27.71 -13.27 7.97
C GLY A 45 27.29 -14.59 7.30
N LYS A 46 27.72 -15.74 7.85
CA LYS A 46 27.37 -17.07 7.35
C LYS A 46 25.86 -17.32 7.38
N ILE A 47 25.18 -16.89 8.44
CA ILE A 47 23.72 -17.02 8.57
C ILE A 47 23.01 -16.20 7.47
N GLN A 48 23.49 -14.99 7.19
CA GLN A 48 22.93 -14.14 6.14
C GLN A 48 23.20 -14.72 4.73
N GLU A 49 24.40 -15.25 4.50
CA GLU A 49 24.76 -15.93 3.24
C GLU A 49 23.88 -17.16 3.00
N GLN A 50 23.76 -18.06 3.98
CA GLN A 50 22.89 -19.24 3.89
C GLN A 50 21.42 -18.86 3.64
N PHE A 51 20.96 -17.75 4.23
CA PHE A 51 19.60 -17.26 3.98
C PHE A 51 19.43 -16.76 2.54
N ARG A 52 20.39 -16.00 2.01
CA ARG A 52 20.38 -15.51 0.62
C ARG A 52 20.48 -16.67 -0.36
N GLU A 53 21.31 -17.66 -0.08
CA GLU A 53 21.48 -18.85 -0.90
C GLU A 53 20.21 -19.71 -0.92
N ARG A 54 19.61 -19.98 0.24
CA ARG A 54 18.30 -20.67 0.33
C ARG A 54 17.20 -19.90 -0.40
N LYS A 55 17.26 -18.57 -0.43
CA LYS A 55 16.30 -17.74 -1.17
C LYS A 55 16.50 -17.86 -2.69
N ARG A 56 17.75 -17.94 -3.18
CA ARG A 56 18.10 -18.17 -4.60
C ARG A 56 17.72 -19.58 -5.05
N GLN A 57 18.05 -20.60 -4.27
CA GLN A 57 17.67 -21.99 -4.58
C GLN A 57 16.15 -22.16 -4.73
N ARG A 58 15.35 -21.48 -3.90
CA ARG A 58 13.89 -21.51 -3.99
C ARG A 58 13.33 -20.85 -5.25
N THR A 59 14.03 -19.86 -5.82
CA THR A 59 13.63 -19.22 -7.08
C THR A 59 14.08 -20.07 -8.27
N ASP A 60 15.30 -20.61 -8.24
CA ASP A 60 15.84 -21.38 -9.38
C ASP A 60 15.12 -22.74 -9.56
N GLU A 61 14.64 -23.34 -8.46
CA GLU A 61 13.80 -24.55 -8.51
C GLU A 61 12.36 -24.29 -8.98
N SER A 62 11.81 -23.09 -8.78
CA SER A 62 10.49 -22.76 -9.36
C SER A 62 10.60 -22.65 -10.87
N ASP A 63 11.59 -21.92 -11.36
CA ASP A 63 11.66 -21.53 -12.77
C ASP A 63 11.84 -22.74 -13.70
N ASN A 64 12.65 -23.74 -13.31
CA ASN A 64 12.84 -24.96 -14.11
C ASN A 64 11.62 -25.90 -14.18
N LYS A 65 10.73 -25.88 -13.17
CA LYS A 65 9.46 -26.63 -13.23
C LYS A 65 8.42 -25.92 -14.08
N GLU A 66 8.59 -24.62 -14.30
CA GLU A 66 7.59 -23.80 -14.92
C GLU A 66 7.48 -24.04 -16.44
N ASP A 67 8.59 -24.23 -17.15
CA ASP A 67 8.57 -24.40 -18.61
C ASP A 67 7.89 -25.72 -19.06
N LYS A 68 8.01 -26.78 -18.25
CA LYS A 68 7.36 -28.06 -18.55
C LYS A 68 5.84 -28.00 -18.37
N ASP A 69 5.37 -27.11 -17.49
CA ASP A 69 3.94 -26.98 -17.18
C ASP A 69 3.18 -26.10 -18.20
N LEU A 70 3.88 -25.37 -19.07
CA LEU A 70 3.29 -24.53 -20.14
C LEU A 70 3.04 -25.29 -21.45
N LYS A 71 3.32 -26.60 -21.50
CA LYS A 71 2.96 -27.45 -22.65
C LYS A 71 1.55 -28.02 -22.46
N ILE A 72 0.82 -28.15 -23.58
CA ILE A 72 -0.47 -28.85 -23.61
C ILE A 72 -0.20 -30.31 -23.21
N ARG A 73 -0.89 -30.79 -22.18
CA ARG A 73 -0.76 -32.19 -21.74
C ARG A 73 -1.49 -33.10 -22.73
N PRO A 74 -1.01 -34.34 -22.95
CA PRO A 74 -1.81 -35.32 -23.66
C PRO A 74 -3.15 -35.45 -22.93
N ASP A 75 -4.25 -35.45 -23.70
CA ASP A 75 -5.64 -35.51 -23.23
C ASP A 75 -6.23 -34.24 -22.58
N GLU A 76 -5.50 -33.12 -22.54
CA GLU A 76 -6.03 -31.84 -22.07
C GLU A 76 -6.71 -31.07 -23.23
N ARG A 77 -7.93 -30.57 -22.99
CA ARG A 77 -8.60 -29.67 -23.94
C ARG A 77 -7.95 -28.28 -23.88
N LEU A 78 -7.93 -27.57 -25.01
CA LEU A 78 -7.33 -26.23 -25.12
C LEU A 78 -7.88 -25.22 -24.09
N LYS A 79 -9.16 -25.34 -23.74
CA LYS A 79 -9.79 -24.50 -22.71
C LYS A 79 -9.17 -24.70 -21.32
N ASP A 80 -8.87 -25.94 -20.95
CA ASP A 80 -8.31 -26.27 -19.65
C ASP A 80 -6.84 -25.85 -19.56
N PHE A 81 -6.11 -26.01 -20.67
CA PHE A 81 -4.76 -25.49 -20.83
C PHE A 81 -4.69 -23.97 -20.64
N ASN A 82 -5.56 -23.22 -21.32
CA ASN A 82 -5.63 -21.76 -21.16
C ASN A 82 -5.95 -21.37 -19.71
N ARG A 83 -6.89 -22.07 -19.05
CA ARG A 83 -7.22 -21.82 -17.65
C ARG A 83 -6.03 -22.10 -16.71
N ARG A 84 -5.22 -23.12 -17.01
CA ARG A 84 -4.01 -23.48 -16.26
C ARG A 84 -2.92 -22.43 -16.44
N ILE A 85 -2.68 -21.98 -17.68
CA ILE A 85 -1.80 -20.85 -17.99
C ILE A 85 -2.23 -19.60 -17.22
N ASP A 86 -3.51 -19.22 -17.33
CA ASP A 86 -4.04 -18.01 -16.69
C ASP A 86 -3.85 -18.07 -15.19
N ASN A 87 -4.17 -19.19 -14.55
CA ASN A 87 -4.00 -19.36 -13.11
C ASN A 87 -2.53 -19.26 -12.66
N LYS A 88 -1.61 -19.75 -13.49
CA LYS A 88 -0.18 -19.72 -13.21
C LYS A 88 0.35 -18.28 -13.33
N MET A 89 0.11 -17.62 -14.46
CA MET A 89 0.52 -16.23 -14.68
C MET A 89 -0.24 -15.24 -13.78
N ARG A 90 -1.38 -15.64 -13.19
CA ARG A 90 -2.20 -14.77 -12.35
C ARG A 90 -1.42 -14.16 -11.20
N LYS A 91 -0.47 -14.90 -10.61
CA LYS A 91 0.33 -14.40 -9.51
C LYS A 91 1.24 -13.26 -9.98
N ASP A 92 1.93 -13.45 -11.10
CA ASP A 92 2.88 -12.48 -11.64
C ASP A 92 2.18 -11.23 -12.19
N ILE A 93 1.03 -11.44 -12.84
CA ILE A 93 0.14 -10.34 -13.25
C ILE A 93 -0.29 -9.56 -12.00
N ASN A 94 -0.71 -10.24 -10.93
CA ASN A 94 -1.12 -9.55 -9.70
C ASN A 94 0.04 -8.88 -8.96
N THR A 95 1.26 -9.44 -8.96
CA THR A 95 2.43 -8.80 -8.35
C THR A 95 2.84 -7.57 -9.15
N SER A 96 2.87 -7.64 -10.47
CA SER A 96 3.15 -6.51 -11.37
C SER A 96 2.09 -5.40 -11.24
N ILE A 97 0.80 -5.77 -11.17
CA ILE A 97 -0.25 -4.78 -10.90
C ILE A 97 -0.02 -4.15 -9.52
N LYS A 98 0.27 -4.95 -8.49
CA LYS A 98 0.52 -4.42 -7.13
C LYS A 98 1.73 -3.50 -7.07
N SER A 99 2.86 -3.85 -7.68
CA SER A 99 4.04 -2.98 -7.72
C SER A 99 3.72 -1.65 -8.40
N ASN A 100 3.09 -1.69 -9.57
CA ASN A 100 2.68 -0.49 -10.32
C ASN A 100 1.65 0.37 -9.56
N THR A 101 0.71 -0.26 -8.84
CA THR A 101 -0.25 0.49 -7.99
C THR A 101 0.43 1.10 -6.77
N SER A 102 1.39 0.39 -6.15
CA SER A 102 2.13 0.89 -5.00
C SER A 102 3.04 2.07 -5.35
N GLU A 103 3.61 2.09 -6.56
CA GLU A 103 4.37 3.24 -7.06
C GLU A 103 3.47 4.45 -7.30
N LYS A 104 2.29 4.26 -7.91
CA LYS A 104 1.32 5.35 -8.07
C LYS A 104 0.82 5.86 -6.72
N ALA A 105 0.61 4.97 -5.74
CA ALA A 105 0.24 5.34 -4.38
C ALA A 105 1.38 6.10 -3.66
N ALA A 106 2.62 5.62 -3.77
CA ALA A 106 3.79 6.28 -3.19
C ALA A 106 4.00 7.67 -3.80
N LYS A 107 3.89 7.82 -5.13
CA LYS A 107 3.95 9.12 -5.81
C LYS A 107 2.85 10.08 -5.32
N ARG A 108 1.65 9.57 -5.03
CA ARG A 108 0.56 10.38 -4.45
C ARG A 108 0.87 10.81 -3.02
N MET A 109 1.40 9.91 -2.19
CA MET A 109 1.78 10.23 -0.80
C MET A 109 2.92 11.26 -0.77
N ASN A 110 3.95 11.10 -1.58
CA ASN A 110 5.05 12.06 -1.67
C ASN A 110 4.56 13.44 -2.12
N LYS A 111 3.65 13.50 -3.10
CA LYS A 111 3.04 14.77 -3.54
C LYS A 111 2.20 15.45 -2.45
N ILE A 112 1.59 14.68 -1.55
CA ILE A 112 0.84 15.24 -0.41
C ILE A 112 1.83 15.81 0.61
N ILE A 113 2.89 15.08 0.92
CA ILE A 113 3.94 15.49 1.86
C ILE A 113 4.62 16.79 1.36
N GLU A 114 4.97 16.87 0.07
CA GLU A 114 5.54 18.08 -0.53
C GLU A 114 4.61 19.29 -0.37
N LYS A 115 3.31 19.12 -0.64
CA LYS A 115 2.32 20.19 -0.46
C LYS A 115 2.15 20.63 0.99
N GLU A 116 2.25 19.71 1.95
CA GLU A 116 2.20 20.05 3.37
C GLU A 116 3.44 20.84 3.79
N GLN A 117 4.63 20.44 3.33
CA GLN A 117 5.88 21.15 3.59
C GLN A 117 5.88 22.55 2.97
N GLU A 118 5.35 22.73 1.76
CA GLU A 118 5.18 24.05 1.13
C GLU A 118 4.23 24.94 1.93
N LYS A 119 3.08 24.40 2.38
CA LYS A 119 2.14 25.14 3.24
C LYS A 119 2.76 25.53 4.58
N GLU A 120 3.57 24.66 5.18
CA GLU A 120 4.26 24.97 6.44
C GLU A 120 5.31 26.07 6.24
N LYS A 121 6.07 26.03 5.14
CA LYS A 121 7.02 27.10 4.78
C LYS A 121 6.31 28.43 4.53
N GLN A 122 5.17 28.43 3.83
CA GLN A 122 4.37 29.63 3.61
C GLN A 122 3.83 30.20 4.94
N LYS A 123 3.33 29.35 5.84
CA LYS A 123 2.89 29.79 7.17
C LYS A 123 4.02 30.39 8.00
N LYS A 124 5.23 29.82 7.95
CA LYS A 124 6.40 30.36 8.65
C LYS A 124 6.79 31.74 8.13
N ARG A 125 6.84 31.92 6.81
CA ARG A 125 7.10 33.22 6.18
C ARG A 125 6.04 34.27 6.55
N ALA A 126 4.76 33.91 6.47
CA ALA A 126 3.67 34.82 6.85
C ALA A 126 3.73 35.20 8.34
N ALA A 127 4.10 34.27 9.23
CA ALA A 127 4.26 34.56 10.65
C ALA A 127 5.47 35.47 10.93
N GLU A 128 6.54 35.33 10.16
CA GLU A 128 7.73 36.18 10.25
C GLU A 128 7.45 37.60 9.73
N GLU A 129 6.73 37.74 8.62
CA GLU A 129 6.26 39.02 8.10
C GLU A 129 5.30 39.74 9.09
N LEU A 130 4.39 39.00 9.73
CA LEU A 130 3.51 39.55 10.77
C LEU A 130 4.28 40.02 12.00
N LYS A 131 5.33 39.30 12.41
CA LYS A 131 6.20 39.73 13.51
C LYS A 131 6.99 40.98 13.16
N ALA A 132 7.57 41.04 11.95
CA ALA A 132 8.30 42.21 11.48
C ALA A 132 7.40 43.45 11.40
N HIS A 133 6.14 43.30 10.97
CA HIS A 133 5.17 44.40 10.98
C HIS A 133 4.78 44.85 12.39
N GLN A 134 4.70 43.93 13.37
CA GLN A 134 4.43 44.28 14.76
C GLN A 134 5.62 44.98 15.43
N GLU A 135 6.86 44.57 15.14
CA GLU A 135 8.06 45.25 15.62
C GLU A 135 8.21 46.65 15.01
N ALA A 136 7.93 46.81 13.71
CA ALA A 136 7.95 48.13 13.06
C ALA A 136 6.87 49.08 13.58
N GLN A 137 5.71 48.58 14.01
CA GLN A 137 4.68 49.39 14.68
C GLN A 137 5.03 49.71 16.15
N ALA A 138 5.88 48.90 16.79
CA ALA A 138 6.33 49.15 18.15
C ALA A 138 7.46 50.20 18.25
N GLU A 139 8.14 50.52 17.15
CA GLU A 139 9.19 51.57 17.11
C GLU A 139 8.65 52.99 16.80
N GLU A 140 7.36 53.15 16.48
CA GLU A 140 6.72 54.49 16.28
C GLU A 140 5.96 55.00 17.53
N ASP A 141 5.80 54.19 18.58
CA ASP A 141 5.06 54.52 19.81
C ASP A 141 5.99 54.71 21.04
N ASP A 142 7.17 55.30 20.84
CA ASP A 142 8.10 55.71 21.92
C ASP A 142 7.86 57.19 22.32
N SER A 143 6.60 57.64 22.25
CA SER A 143 6.13 58.78 23.03
C SER A 143 5.51 58.26 24.32
N GLU A 144 6.10 58.64 25.45
CA GLU A 144 5.59 58.43 26.81
C GLU A 144 4.17 59.01 26.97
N GLU A 145 3.15 58.32 26.49
CA GLU A 145 1.77 58.58 26.89
C GLU A 145 1.48 57.75 28.13
N GLU A 146 1.29 58.47 29.25
CA GLU A 146 0.73 57.99 30.50
C GLU A 146 -0.45 57.06 30.19
N ARG A 147 -0.26 55.77 30.49
CA ARG A 147 -1.36 54.80 30.38
C ARG A 147 -2.48 55.30 31.29
N PRO A 148 -3.70 55.55 30.77
CA PRO A 148 -4.80 55.95 31.63
C PRO A 148 -5.03 54.85 32.67
N GLU A 149 -5.16 55.27 33.93
CA GLU A 149 -5.49 54.41 35.05
C GLU A 149 -6.70 53.55 34.66
N ARG A 150 -6.51 52.23 34.61
CA ARG A 150 -7.57 51.29 34.27
C ARG A 150 -8.46 51.11 35.49
N ASP A 151 -9.52 51.91 35.58
CA ASP A 151 -10.56 51.88 36.63
C ASP A 151 -11.48 50.63 36.60
N PHE A 152 -11.03 49.51 36.02
CA PHE A 152 -11.84 48.30 36.02
C PHE A 152 -11.63 47.56 37.35
N GLU A 153 -12.72 47.38 38.09
CA GLU A 153 -12.77 46.51 39.27
C GLU A 153 -12.14 45.15 38.94
N VAL A 154 -11.17 44.74 39.76
CA VAL A 154 -10.49 43.46 39.62
C VAL A 154 -11.53 42.35 39.78
N ALA A 155 -11.80 41.61 38.71
CA ALA A 155 -12.75 40.50 38.74
C ALA A 155 -12.32 39.44 39.77
N ASP A 156 -13.17 39.23 40.78
CA ASP A 156 -12.90 38.36 41.95
C ASP A 156 -12.88 36.86 41.63
N GLN A 157 -12.96 36.47 40.36
CA GLN A 157 -13.08 35.08 39.94
C GLN A 157 -11.73 34.47 39.57
N ARG A 158 -10.83 34.38 40.55
CA ARG A 158 -9.67 33.47 40.45
C ARG A 158 -10.14 32.03 40.69
N ARG A 159 -10.74 31.41 39.68
CA ARG A 159 -11.04 29.97 39.72
C ARG A 159 -9.74 29.19 39.67
N SER A 160 -9.51 28.32 40.65
CA SER A 160 -8.34 27.46 40.73
C SER A 160 -8.28 26.54 39.51
N LEU A 161 -7.11 26.41 38.88
CA LEU A 161 -6.87 25.54 37.72
C LEU A 161 -7.24 24.07 37.98
N ASN A 162 -7.31 23.66 39.25
CA ASN A 162 -7.68 22.30 39.67
C ASN A 162 -9.19 22.10 39.83
N ASP A 163 -9.99 23.17 39.81
CA ASP A 163 -11.45 23.14 39.93
C ASP A 163 -12.15 23.06 38.55
N VAL A 164 -11.35 23.09 37.47
CA VAL A 164 -11.79 22.81 36.10
C VAL A 164 -11.48 21.35 35.77
N ALA A 165 -11.99 20.43 36.58
CA ALA A 165 -12.18 19.05 36.13
C ALA A 165 -13.38 19.02 35.17
N GLN A 166 -13.23 19.69 34.01
CA GLN A 166 -14.16 19.49 32.90
C GLN A 166 -14.02 18.04 32.48
N ALA A 167 -15.06 17.25 32.75
CA ALA A 167 -15.23 15.98 32.06
C ALA A 167 -15.07 16.26 30.55
N PRO A 168 -14.25 15.46 29.83
CA PRO A 168 -14.01 15.72 28.43
C PRO A 168 -15.37 15.83 27.71
N PRO A 169 -15.57 16.88 26.88
CA PRO A 169 -16.86 17.11 26.25
C PRO A 169 -17.29 15.85 25.52
N THR A 170 -18.47 15.33 25.86
CA THR A 170 -18.99 14.13 25.23
C THR A 170 -19.35 14.48 23.78
N LEU A 171 -18.56 13.97 22.84
CA LEU A 171 -18.88 14.13 21.42
C LEU A 171 -20.28 13.55 21.16
N PRO A 172 -21.18 14.28 20.48
CA PRO A 172 -22.47 13.73 20.10
C PRO A 172 -22.20 12.46 19.29
N ARG A 173 -22.75 11.33 19.74
CA ARG A 173 -22.66 10.07 19.03
C ARG A 173 -23.33 10.27 17.68
N MET A 174 -22.54 10.57 16.65
CA MET A 174 -23.01 10.54 15.28
C MET A 174 -23.63 9.16 15.09
N LYS A 175 -24.96 9.13 14.91
CA LYS A 175 -25.64 7.94 14.42
C LYS A 175 -24.88 7.57 13.17
N ARG A 176 -24.11 6.48 13.23
CA ARG A 176 -23.48 5.89 12.07
C ARG A 176 -24.63 5.54 11.14
N GLN A 177 -25.04 6.48 10.30
CA GLN A 177 -25.67 6.16 9.04
C GLN A 177 -24.57 5.50 8.24
N ALA A 178 -24.35 4.22 8.54
CA ALA A 178 -23.90 3.29 7.55
C ALA A 178 -24.95 3.37 6.45
N LYS A 179 -24.78 4.32 5.52
CA LYS A 179 -25.15 4.09 4.14
C LYS A 179 -24.38 2.83 3.76
N ARG A 180 -25.03 1.70 4.01
CA ARG A 180 -24.72 0.43 3.39
C ARG A 180 -24.91 0.65 1.90
N PHE A 181 -23.90 1.22 1.26
CA PHE A 181 -23.73 1.01 -0.17
C PHE A 181 -23.20 -0.40 -0.32
N GLY A 182 -24.07 -1.29 -0.78
CA GLY A 182 -23.73 -2.65 -1.13
C GLY A 182 -24.04 -3.61 0.00
N VAL A 183 -25.26 -4.14 -0.01
CA VAL A 183 -25.57 -5.55 -0.24
C VAL A 183 -27.08 -5.61 -0.05
N GLU A 184 -27.81 -5.60 -1.15
CA GLU A 184 -29.07 -6.31 -1.30
C GLU A 184 -29.40 -6.33 -2.80
N ASP A 185 -29.47 -7.57 -3.28
CA ASP A 185 -30.26 -8.04 -4.41
C ASP A 185 -29.80 -7.73 -5.83
N SER A 186 -29.14 -8.75 -6.38
CA SER A 186 -29.13 -9.06 -7.80
C SER A 186 -30.55 -9.15 -8.35
N SER A 187 -31.03 -8.08 -8.98
CA SER A 187 -32.00 -8.10 -10.07
C SER A 187 -32.08 -6.72 -10.73
N ALA A 188 -32.01 -6.67 -12.06
CA ALA A 188 -32.24 -5.51 -12.91
C ALA A 188 -31.17 -4.37 -12.95
N GLY A 189 -30.22 -4.50 -13.88
CA GLY A 189 -30.05 -3.51 -14.96
C GLY A 189 -29.82 -2.01 -14.68
N SER A 190 -29.35 -1.59 -13.49
CA SER A 190 -29.17 -0.15 -13.22
C SER A 190 -27.82 0.38 -13.70
N ARG A 191 -27.90 1.19 -14.76
CA ARG A 191 -26.91 2.11 -15.31
C ARG A 191 -26.49 3.17 -14.28
N VAL A 192 -25.77 2.80 -13.22
CA VAL A 192 -25.07 3.80 -12.41
C VAL A 192 -23.76 4.12 -13.13
N GLY A 193 -23.84 5.10 -14.03
CA GLY A 193 -22.72 5.60 -14.80
C GLY A 193 -21.52 5.89 -13.90
N ALA A 194 -20.33 5.52 -14.36
CA ALA A 194 -19.10 5.95 -13.72
C ALA A 194 -19.14 7.49 -13.55
N PRO A 195 -18.61 8.06 -12.45
CA PRO A 195 -18.55 9.51 -12.28
C PRO A 195 -17.94 10.15 -13.54
N LEU A 196 -18.48 11.27 -14.02
CA LEU A 196 -18.18 11.87 -15.34
C LEU A 196 -16.68 11.94 -15.68
N MET A 197 -15.84 12.25 -14.69
CA MET A 197 -14.37 12.25 -14.81
C MET A 197 -13.81 10.88 -15.21
N ARG A 198 -14.30 9.80 -14.59
CA ARG A 198 -13.91 8.43 -14.89
C ARG A 198 -14.42 8.00 -16.26
N GLN A 199 -15.59 8.47 -16.68
CA GLN A 199 -16.08 8.19 -18.04
C GLN A 199 -15.17 8.84 -19.10
N MET A 200 -14.76 10.09 -18.90
CA MET A 200 -13.81 10.78 -19.80
C MET A 200 -12.45 10.09 -19.85
N GLU A 201 -11.96 9.54 -18.74
CA GLU A 201 -10.74 8.73 -18.70
C GLU A 201 -10.90 7.43 -19.50
N LEU A 202 -12.02 6.72 -19.33
CA LEU A 202 -12.31 5.49 -20.07
C LEU A 202 -12.48 5.74 -21.57
N GLU A 203 -13.06 6.87 -21.98
CA GLU A 203 -13.18 7.28 -23.38
C GLU A 203 -11.80 7.56 -24.01
N LYS A 204 -10.90 8.25 -23.30
CA LYS A 204 -9.50 8.46 -23.75
C LYS A 204 -8.74 7.14 -23.90
N GLU A 205 -8.94 6.20 -22.98
CA GLU A 205 -8.33 4.87 -23.07
C GLU A 205 -8.90 4.08 -24.25
N ARG A 206 -10.21 4.16 -24.48
CA ARG A 206 -10.89 3.54 -25.62
C ARG A 206 -10.33 4.05 -26.95
N ASP A 207 -10.17 5.37 -27.10
CA ASP A 207 -9.62 5.95 -28.33
C ASP A 207 -8.18 5.53 -28.59
N ARG A 208 -7.34 5.46 -27.54
CA ARG A 208 -5.97 4.95 -27.65
C ARG A 208 -5.94 3.50 -28.13
N VAL A 209 -6.79 2.64 -27.57
CA VAL A 209 -6.88 1.22 -27.96
C VAL A 209 -7.36 1.08 -29.40
N ILE A 210 -8.37 1.85 -29.80
CA ILE A 210 -8.88 1.85 -31.18
C ILE A 210 -7.78 2.27 -32.15
N ASN A 211 -7.02 3.32 -31.84
CA ASN A 211 -5.93 3.79 -32.70
C ASN A 211 -4.80 2.76 -32.81
N LEU A 212 -4.40 2.15 -31.69
CA LEU A 212 -3.40 1.07 -31.70
C LEU A 212 -3.86 -0.12 -32.54
N TYR A 213 -5.13 -0.52 -32.40
CA TYR A 213 -5.70 -1.61 -33.18
C TYR A 213 -5.74 -1.28 -34.68
N ARG A 214 -6.12 -0.05 -35.05
CA ARG A 214 -6.10 0.40 -36.45
C ARG A 214 -4.69 0.36 -37.04
N GLN A 215 -3.68 0.80 -36.30
CA GLN A 215 -2.29 0.74 -36.73
C GLN A 215 -1.80 -0.71 -36.90
N GLN A 216 -2.09 -1.59 -35.93
CA GLN A 216 -1.74 -3.00 -36.02
C GLN A 216 -2.43 -3.68 -37.21
N LYS A 217 -3.72 -3.38 -37.44
CA LYS A 217 -4.46 -3.90 -38.59
C LYS A 217 -3.89 -3.39 -39.91
N GLY A 218 -3.51 -2.12 -39.99
CA GLY A 218 -2.87 -1.52 -41.17
C GLY A 218 -1.56 -2.23 -41.51
N LYS A 219 -0.65 -2.35 -40.53
CA LYS A 219 0.61 -3.09 -40.69
C LYS A 219 0.41 -4.54 -41.12
N ARG A 220 -0.59 -5.22 -40.54
CA ARG A 220 -0.93 -6.59 -40.92
C ARG A 220 -1.41 -6.67 -42.37
N LEU A 221 -2.21 -5.70 -42.82
CA LEU A 221 -2.69 -5.64 -44.19
C LEU A 221 -1.55 -5.35 -45.17
N GLU A 222 -0.67 -4.39 -44.86
CA GLU A 222 0.53 -4.09 -45.65
C GLU A 222 1.44 -5.32 -45.77
N SER A 223 1.71 -6.01 -44.66
CA SER A 223 2.48 -7.26 -44.67
C SER A 223 1.84 -8.36 -45.52
N TRP A 224 0.50 -8.40 -45.56
CA TRP A 224 -0.22 -9.38 -46.37
C TRP A 224 -0.16 -9.05 -47.86
N VAL A 225 -0.33 -7.78 -48.23
CA VAL A 225 -0.22 -7.31 -49.62
C VAL A 225 1.20 -7.52 -50.15
N THR A 226 2.22 -7.09 -49.40
CA THR A 226 3.63 -7.25 -49.80
C THR A 226 4.08 -8.70 -49.94
N ASN A 227 3.57 -9.61 -49.11
CA ASN A 227 3.84 -11.04 -49.28
C ASN A 227 3.17 -11.58 -50.54
N ARG A 228 1.93 -11.16 -50.83
CA ARG A 228 1.23 -11.58 -52.05
C ARG A 228 1.92 -11.10 -53.32
N GLU A 229 2.38 -9.85 -53.37
CA GLU A 229 3.12 -9.32 -54.53
C GLU A 229 4.44 -10.05 -54.78
N LYS A 230 5.11 -10.54 -53.72
CA LYS A 230 6.33 -11.35 -53.85
C LYS A 230 6.06 -12.75 -54.39
N ASP A 231 4.92 -13.34 -54.05
CA ASP A 231 4.53 -14.66 -54.56
C ASP A 231 4.12 -14.61 -56.05
N GLU A 232 3.81 -13.42 -56.58
CA GLU A 232 3.40 -13.18 -57.97
C GLU A 232 4.57 -12.77 -58.91
N GLN A 233 5.79 -12.57 -58.39
CA GLN A 233 7.03 -12.25 -59.17
C GLN A 233 7.96 -13.45 -59.30
#